data_AF-A0A087RK50-F1
#
_entry.id   AF-A0A087RK50-F1
#
_cell.length_a   1.000
_cell.length_b   1.000
_cell.length_c   1.000
_cell.angle_alpha   90.00
_cell.angle_beta   90.00
_cell.angle_gamma   90.00
#
_symmetry.space_group_name_H-M   'P 1'
#
loop_
_entity.id
_entity.type
_entity.pdbx_description
1 polymer ?
#
loop_
_entity_poly.entity_id
_entity_poly.type
_entity_poly.pdbx_seq_one_letter_code
_entity_poly.pdbx_strand_id
1 'polypeptide(L)'
;TGTYVAQHCSTPHSRGSCVPCTEGEGYTAHENGLEECLPCRQCKEDQITLRPCTLTHDTECQCKQGYFCPAEGCEICLRCS
;
A
#
# COMPACT_ATOMS: atom_id res chain seq x y z
N THR A 1 10.23 -6.06 -4.81
CA THR A 1 9.03 -5.25 -4.53
C THR A 1 7.83 -5.94 -5.14
N GLY A 2 6.62 -5.67 -4.65
CA GLY A 2 5.40 -6.35 -5.09
C GLY A 2 5.37 -7.84 -4.85
N THR A 3 6.16 -8.31 -3.89
CA THR A 3 6.24 -9.70 -3.47
C THR A 3 6.34 -9.78 -1.95
N TYR A 4 5.94 -10.93 -1.41
CA TYR A 4 6.15 -11.33 -0.02
C TYR A 4 6.79 -12.73 0.04
N VAL A 5 7.31 -13.12 1.20
CA VAL A 5 7.96 -14.41 1.42
C VAL A 5 6.90 -15.49 1.64
N ALA A 6 6.77 -16.40 0.68
CA ALA A 6 5.94 -17.60 0.85
C ALA A 6 6.69 -18.71 1.59
N GLN A 7 8.02 -18.75 1.46
CA GLN A 7 8.86 -19.74 2.13
C GLN A 7 10.22 -19.14 2.47
N HIS A 8 10.59 -19.16 3.74
CA HIS A 8 11.92 -18.75 4.19
C HIS A 8 12.99 -19.76 3.79
N CYS A 9 14.23 -19.29 3.62
CA CYS A 9 15.39 -20.18 3.50
C CYS A 9 15.62 -20.92 4.82
N SER A 10 15.95 -22.22 4.75
CA SER A 10 16.08 -23.08 5.95
C SER A 10 17.51 -23.49 6.24
N THR A 11 18.41 -23.45 5.24
CA THR A 11 19.84 -23.77 5.39
C THR A 11 20.72 -22.70 4.74
N PRO A 12 22.00 -22.58 5.14
CA PRO A 12 22.95 -21.73 4.44
C PRO A 12 22.96 -22.04 2.94
N HIS A 13 22.99 -20.99 2.12
CA HIS A 13 22.95 -21.06 0.65
C HIS A 13 21.67 -21.65 0.03
N SER A 14 20.61 -21.91 0.81
CA SER A 14 19.27 -22.20 0.25
C SER A 14 18.55 -20.92 -0.16
N ARG A 15 17.65 -21.03 -1.14
CA ARG A 15 16.81 -19.92 -1.59
C ARG A 15 15.42 -20.07 -0.98
N GLY A 16 14.93 -18.99 -0.39
CA GLY A 16 13.50 -18.85 -0.08
C GLY A 16 12.69 -18.66 -1.36
N SER A 17 11.37 -18.74 -1.22
CA SER A 17 10.40 -18.47 -2.28
C SER A 17 9.66 -17.17 -1.97
N CYS A 18 9.60 -16.28 -2.95
CA CYS A 18 8.80 -15.07 -2.89
C CYS A 18 7.69 -15.15 -3.93
N VAL A 19 6.49 -14.75 -3.56
CA VAL A 19 5.31 -14.76 -4.44
C VAL A 19 4.76 -13.34 -4.58
N PRO A 20 4.15 -13.00 -5.74
CA PRO A 20 3.61 -11.67 -5.96
C PRO A 20 2.44 -11.37 -5.03
N CYS A 21 2.25 -10.09 -4.72
CA CYS A 21 1.03 -9.60 -4.11
C CYS A 21 -0.16 -9.78 -5.07
N THR A 22 -1.38 -9.65 -4.54
CA THR A 22 -2.59 -9.58 -5.37
C THR A 22 -2.86 -8.13 -5.78
N GLU A 23 -3.01 -7.89 -7.08
CA GLU A 23 -3.30 -6.57 -7.64
C GLU A 23 -4.55 -5.96 -7.02
N GLY A 24 -4.46 -4.74 -6.49
CA GLY A 24 -5.56 -4.03 -5.86
C GLY A 24 -5.89 -4.46 -4.43
N GLU A 25 -5.29 -5.55 -3.91
CA GLU A 25 -5.50 -5.99 -2.52
C GLU A 25 -4.28 -5.70 -1.64
N GLY A 26 -3.07 -5.90 -2.15
CA GLY A 26 -1.86 -5.62 -1.39
C GLY A 26 -0.64 -5.23 -2.23
N TYR A 27 0.33 -4.61 -1.57
CA TYR A 27 1.54 -4.10 -2.17
C TYR A 27 2.77 -4.26 -1.27
N THR A 28 3.96 -4.18 -1.86
CA THR A 28 5.20 -3.93 -1.11
C THR A 28 6.10 -2.97 -1.90
N ALA A 29 6.32 -1.77 -1.34
CA ALA A 29 7.06 -0.71 -2.02
C ALA A 29 8.58 -0.95 -2.12
N HIS A 30 9.13 -1.76 -1.22
CA HIS A 30 10.56 -2.02 -1.11
C HIS A 30 10.85 -3.52 -1.03
N GLU A 31 12.14 -3.89 -1.18
CA GLU A 31 12.59 -5.23 -0.82
C GLU A 31 12.28 -5.48 0.65
N ASN A 32 11.75 -6.66 0.95
CA ASN A 32 11.19 -6.96 2.26
C ASN A 32 11.32 -8.46 2.55
N GLY A 33 11.11 -8.80 3.83
CA GLY A 33 11.01 -10.18 4.31
C GLY A 33 9.66 -10.47 4.97
N LEU A 34 8.59 -9.76 4.55
CA LEU A 34 7.26 -9.92 5.11
C LEU A 34 6.66 -11.26 4.67
N GLU A 35 5.83 -11.86 5.53
CA GLU A 35 5.10 -13.10 5.21
C GLU A 35 3.77 -12.84 4.49
N GLU A 36 3.40 -11.58 4.35
CA GLU A 36 2.23 -11.12 3.61
C GLU A 36 2.49 -9.72 3.01
N CYS A 37 1.71 -9.33 2.01
CA CYS A 37 1.78 -7.97 1.48
C CYS A 37 1.05 -6.97 2.38
N LEU A 38 1.45 -5.71 2.30
CA LEU A 38 0.74 -4.64 3.01
C LEU A 38 -0.61 -4.43 2.32
N PRO A 39 -1.72 -4.37 3.06
CA PRO A 39 -3.03 -4.17 2.46
C PRO A 39 -3.12 -2.79 1.82
N CYS A 40 -3.73 -2.71 0.65
CA CYS A 40 -3.99 -1.44 -0.01
C CYS A 40 -4.93 -0.57 0.83
N ARG A 41 -4.58 0.70 1.00
CA ARG A 41 -5.46 1.69 1.61
C ARG A 41 -6.72 1.86 0.76
N GLN A 42 -7.86 1.99 1.43
CA GLN A 42 -9.11 2.45 0.82
C GLN A 42 -9.30 3.94 1.11
N CYS A 43 -9.67 4.71 0.09
CA CYS A 43 -9.99 6.13 0.28
C CYS A 43 -11.34 6.29 0.99
N LYS A 44 -11.40 7.23 1.92
CA LYS A 44 -12.61 7.54 2.70
C LYS A 44 -13.66 8.27 1.85
N GLU A 45 -14.88 8.40 2.37
CA GLU A 45 -15.99 9.05 1.67
C GLU A 45 -15.70 10.51 1.29
N ASP A 46 -14.91 11.23 2.07
CA ASP A 46 -14.47 12.61 1.84
C ASP A 46 -13.24 12.72 0.93
N GLN A 47 -12.77 11.59 0.38
CA GLN A 47 -11.58 11.49 -0.46
C GLN A 47 -11.92 10.98 -1.87
N ILE A 48 -10.99 11.20 -2.78
CA ILE A 48 -10.94 10.60 -4.12
C ILE A 48 -9.66 9.77 -4.24
N THR A 49 -9.72 8.70 -5.04
CA THR A 49 -8.54 7.95 -5.44
C THR A 49 -7.80 8.74 -6.51
N LEU A 50 -6.61 9.25 -6.16
CA LEU A 50 -5.73 9.94 -7.09
C LEU A 50 -4.93 8.91 -7.92
N ARG A 51 -4.40 7.88 -7.27
CA ARG A 51 -3.75 6.75 -7.92
C ARG A 51 -4.21 5.44 -7.29
N PRO A 52 -4.57 4.42 -8.10
CA PRO A 52 -4.96 3.12 -7.58
C PRO A 52 -3.75 2.39 -6.98
N CYS A 53 -4.03 1.46 -6.06
CA CYS A 53 -3.02 0.54 -5.57
C CYS A 53 -2.49 -0.34 -6.71
N THR A 54 -1.19 -0.64 -6.65
CA THR A 54 -0.49 -1.57 -7.54
C THR A 54 0.37 -2.49 -6.69
N LEU A 55 0.94 -3.55 -7.26
CA LEU A 55 1.83 -4.44 -6.48
C LEU A 55 2.97 -3.70 -5.76
N THR A 56 3.42 -2.56 -6.29
CA THR A 56 4.59 -1.83 -5.77
C THR A 56 4.27 -0.50 -5.11
N HIS A 57 3.01 -0.05 -5.09
CA HIS A 57 2.62 1.24 -4.52
C HIS A 57 1.21 1.15 -3.92
N ASP A 58 1.02 1.81 -2.78
CA ASP A 58 -0.31 1.95 -2.17
C ASP A 58 -1.26 2.80 -3.02
N THR A 59 -2.54 2.77 -2.68
CA THR A 59 -3.52 3.75 -3.11
C THR A 59 -3.14 5.15 -2.61
N GLU A 60 -3.06 6.12 -3.51
CA GLU A 60 -2.95 7.53 -3.13
C GLU A 60 -4.34 8.15 -3.07
N CYS A 61 -4.69 8.71 -1.91
CA CYS A 61 -5.96 9.38 -1.67
C CYS A 61 -5.76 10.90 -1.52
N GLN A 62 -6.71 11.67 -2.06
CA GLN A 62 -6.73 13.13 -1.95
C GLN A 62 -8.11 13.59 -1.47
N CYS A 63 -8.16 14.67 -0.68
CA CYS A 63 -9.44 15.25 -0.27
C CYS A 63 -10.26 15.74 -1.48
N LYS A 64 -11.59 15.55 -1.41
CA LYS A 64 -12.53 16.12 -2.37
C LYS A 64 -12.44 17.65 -2.40
N GLN A 65 -12.88 18.24 -3.52
CA GLN A 65 -12.97 19.69 -3.63
C GLN A 65 -13.87 20.28 -2.53
N GLY A 66 -13.45 21.40 -1.95
CA GLY A 66 -14.10 21.99 -0.77
C GLY A 66 -13.63 21.40 0.56
N TYR A 67 -12.62 20.52 0.54
CA TYR A 67 -11.91 20.03 1.72
C TYR A 67 -10.40 20.24 1.56
N PHE A 68 -9.68 20.34 2.68
CA PHE A 68 -8.23 20.44 2.73
C PHE A 68 -7.65 19.47 3.75
N CYS A 69 -6.36 19.17 3.60
CA CYS A 69 -5.62 18.30 4.50
C CYS A 69 -4.51 19.09 5.21
N PRO A 70 -4.63 19.34 6.53
CA PRO A 70 -3.60 20.05 7.27
C PRO A 70 -2.39 19.19 7.64
N ALA A 71 -2.50 17.85 7.57
CA ALA A 71 -1.45 16.90 7.97
C ALA A 71 -0.82 16.19 6.77
N GLU A 72 0.47 15.85 6.89
CA GLU A 72 1.14 14.91 5.97
C GLU A 72 0.45 13.53 6.02
N GLY A 73 0.28 12.88 4.87
CA GLY A 73 -0.41 11.58 4.75
C GLY A 73 -1.94 11.64 4.68
N CYS A 74 -2.50 12.84 4.82
CA CYS A 74 -3.91 13.16 4.58
C CYS A 74 -4.91 12.15 5.14
N GLU A 75 -4.82 11.90 6.45
CA GLU A 75 -5.73 10.97 7.13
C GLU A 75 -7.11 11.58 7.41
N ILE A 76 -7.21 12.91 7.48
CA ILE A 76 -8.43 13.65 7.82
C ILE A 76 -8.63 14.80 6.83
N CYS A 77 -9.77 14.85 6.15
CA CYS A 77 -10.15 15.97 5.31
C CYS A 77 -11.06 16.93 6.08
N LEU A 78 -10.63 18.18 6.21
CA LEU A 78 -11.40 19.24 6.85
C LEU A 78 -12.11 20.08 5.77
N ARG A 79 -13.38 20.38 5.97
CA ARG A 79 -14.15 21.21 5.04
C ARG A 79 -13.62 22.65 5.07
N CYS A 80 -13.45 23.25 3.90
CA CYS A 80 -13.10 24.66 3.78
C CYS A 80 -14.24 25.54 4.34
N SER A 81 -13.88 26.61 5.04
CA SER A 81 -14.80 27.65 5.50
C SER A 81 -15.05 28.71 4.43
#